data_AF-A0A960HQI7-F1
#
_entry.id   AF-A0A960HQI7-F1
#
_cell.length_a   1.000
_cell.length_b   1.000
_cell.length_c   1.000
_cell.angle_alpha   90.00
_cell.angle_beta   90.00
_cell.angle_gamma   90.00
#
_symmetry.space_group_name_H-M   'P 1'
#
loop_
_entity.id
_entity.type
_entity.pdbx_description
1 polymer ?
#
loop_
_entity_poly.entity_id
_entity_poly.type
_entity_poly.pdbx_seq_one_letter_code
_entity_poly.pdbx_strand_id
1 'polypeptide(L)'
;MTTPPLSTVVAGPSAVWVKRVASQIDASAGDLVSIDRADTLATAADLAVGRSAAVIVSIVDPAVEGFDPDDFADLRGRLATIGTRVVAVTRSISLGGLEPLLSHSTVDAILTDPWSPDGFDKVLCAQLATFVVGHRRDLVPVVGDYFTDDDFRRAELRLERRQAAPVHDVDRPHPLLDTSTED
;
A
#
# COMPACT_ATOMS: atom_id res chain seq x y z
N MET A 1 -8.60 11.63 -25.06
CA MET A 1 -7.82 11.04 -23.95
C MET A 1 -8.79 10.74 -22.84
N THR A 2 -9.01 9.46 -22.53
CA THR A 2 -9.85 9.02 -21.41
C THR A 2 -9.07 9.20 -20.12
N THR A 3 -9.70 9.76 -19.09
CA THR A 3 -9.11 9.87 -17.75
C THR A 3 -8.86 8.45 -17.21
N PRO A 4 -7.68 8.14 -16.65
CA PRO A 4 -7.43 6.83 -16.05
C PRO A 4 -8.51 6.48 -15.01
N PRO A 5 -8.99 5.23 -14.99
CA PRO A 5 -10.08 4.81 -14.11
C PRO A 5 -9.68 4.76 -12.64
N LEU A 6 -8.38 4.60 -12.35
CA LEU A 6 -7.83 4.57 -11.00
C LEU A 6 -6.85 5.74 -10.80
N SER A 7 -6.69 6.12 -9.55
CA SER A 7 -5.68 7.10 -9.15
C SER A 7 -4.85 6.54 -8.02
N THR A 8 -3.57 6.91 -7.96
CA THR A 8 -2.63 6.55 -6.88
C THR A 8 -1.81 7.76 -6.48
N VAL A 9 -1.25 7.74 -5.27
CA VAL A 9 -0.34 8.78 -4.75
C VAL A 9 0.94 8.14 -4.28
N VAL A 10 2.08 8.56 -4.82
CA VAL A 10 3.41 8.15 -4.37
C VAL A 10 3.98 9.26 -3.48
N ALA A 11 4.38 8.92 -2.25
CA ALA A 11 4.75 9.91 -1.25
C ALA A 11 6.08 9.59 -0.58
N GLY A 12 6.93 10.60 -0.38
CA GLY A 12 8.14 10.44 0.41
C GLY A 12 9.06 11.66 0.29
N PRO A 13 9.95 11.87 1.27
CA PRO A 13 10.82 13.03 1.33
C PRO A 13 11.89 13.01 0.23
N SER A 14 12.25 11.84 -0.30
CA SER A 14 13.17 11.72 -1.42
C SER A 14 12.46 11.77 -2.78
N ALA A 15 12.52 12.92 -3.44
CA ALA A 15 11.96 13.11 -4.79
C ALA A 15 12.52 12.12 -5.83
N VAL A 16 13.77 11.68 -5.68
CA VAL A 16 14.38 10.66 -6.55
C VAL A 16 13.68 9.32 -6.39
N TRP A 17 13.39 8.92 -5.16
CA TRP A 17 12.68 7.68 -4.87
C TRP A 17 11.22 7.72 -5.27
N VAL A 18 10.52 8.81 -4.95
CA VAL A 18 9.14 9.04 -5.40
C VAL A 18 9.07 8.93 -6.91
N LYS A 19 10.03 9.52 -7.64
CA LYS A 19 10.12 9.39 -9.10
C LYS A 19 10.36 7.94 -9.52
N ARG A 20 11.29 7.21 -8.90
CA ARG A 20 11.58 5.81 -9.23
C ARG A 20 10.36 4.91 -9.07
N VAL A 21 9.64 5.03 -7.97
CA VAL A 21 8.44 4.22 -7.71
C VAL A 21 7.30 4.63 -8.65
N ALA A 22 7.07 5.93 -8.84
CA ALA A 22 6.08 6.40 -9.80
C ALA A 22 6.36 5.89 -11.22
N SER A 23 7.62 5.91 -11.67
CA SER A 23 8.01 5.35 -12.96
C SER A 23 7.78 3.85 -13.06
N GLN A 24 7.97 3.10 -11.97
CA GLN A 24 7.65 1.68 -11.96
C GLN A 24 6.13 1.45 -12.07
N ILE A 25 5.32 2.17 -11.30
CA ILE A 25 3.85 2.07 -11.40
C ILE A 25 3.38 2.43 -12.81
N ASP A 26 3.94 3.48 -13.41
CA ASP A 26 3.62 3.89 -14.79
C ASP A 26 3.98 2.80 -15.80
N ALA A 27 5.14 2.16 -15.64
CA ALA A 27 5.55 1.04 -16.50
C ALA A 27 4.63 -0.19 -16.36
N SER A 28 4.14 -0.45 -15.16
CA SER A 28 3.29 -1.61 -14.86
C SER A 28 1.82 -1.39 -15.26
N ALA A 29 1.27 -0.22 -14.91
CA ALA A 29 -0.17 0.06 -14.95
C ALA A 29 -0.56 1.24 -15.84
N GLY A 30 0.38 2.03 -16.39
CA GLY A 30 0.19 3.09 -17.39
C GLY A 30 -1.20 3.75 -17.41
N ASP A 31 -1.95 3.51 -18.49
CA ASP A 31 -3.26 4.12 -18.75
C ASP A 31 -4.36 3.75 -17.74
N LEU A 32 -4.13 2.75 -16.89
CA LEU A 32 -5.06 2.34 -15.83
C LEU A 32 -5.04 3.32 -14.64
N VAL A 33 -3.88 3.91 -14.33
CA VAL A 33 -3.64 4.64 -13.09
C VAL A 33 -3.07 6.02 -13.34
N SER A 34 -3.77 7.06 -12.90
CA SER A 34 -3.19 8.40 -12.77
C SER A 34 -2.32 8.47 -11.52
N ILE A 35 -1.10 9.00 -11.61
CA ILE A 35 -0.14 9.04 -10.51
C ILE A 35 0.07 10.48 -10.04
N ASP A 36 -0.37 10.77 -8.82
CA ASP A 36 0.00 11.99 -8.10
C ASP A 36 1.26 11.73 -7.24
N ARG A 37 2.02 12.80 -6.96
CA ARG A 37 3.26 12.73 -6.16
C ARG A 37 3.17 13.70 -4.99
N ALA A 38 3.61 13.25 -3.83
CA ALA A 38 3.66 14.05 -2.61
C ALA A 38 5.04 13.93 -1.95
N ASP A 39 5.44 14.97 -1.23
CA ASP A 39 6.66 15.02 -0.42
C ASP A 39 6.44 14.57 1.03
N THR A 40 5.19 14.57 1.51
CA THR A 40 4.80 14.16 2.87
C THR A 40 3.60 13.20 2.88
N LEU A 41 3.44 12.43 3.96
CA LEU A 41 2.27 11.57 4.18
C LEU A 41 0.98 12.37 4.36
N ALA A 42 1.06 13.53 5.00
CA ALA A 42 -0.10 14.41 5.19
C ALA A 42 -0.65 14.90 3.84
N THR A 43 0.20 15.40 2.95
CA THR A 43 -0.18 15.81 1.59
C THR A 43 -0.68 14.63 0.78
N ALA A 44 -0.08 13.44 0.96
CA ALA A 44 -0.55 12.23 0.29
C ALA A 44 -1.97 11.85 0.69
N ALA A 45 -2.30 11.95 1.99
CA ALA A 45 -3.63 11.72 2.52
C ALA A 45 -4.66 12.70 1.94
N ASP A 46 -4.31 13.99 1.83
CA ASP A 46 -5.20 15.01 1.25
C ASP A 46 -5.51 14.74 -0.23
N LEU A 47 -4.47 14.43 -1.02
CA LEU A 47 -4.62 14.09 -2.43
C LEU A 47 -5.48 12.83 -2.61
N ALA A 48 -5.23 11.82 -1.79
CA ALA A 48 -5.99 10.58 -1.79
C ALA A 48 -7.49 10.79 -1.53
N VAL A 49 -7.83 11.55 -0.50
CA VAL A 49 -9.22 11.87 -0.13
C VAL A 49 -9.90 12.66 -1.22
N GLY A 50 -9.24 13.67 -1.80
CA GLY A 50 -9.81 14.49 -2.86
C GLY A 50 -10.09 13.74 -4.17
N ARG A 51 -9.48 12.57 -4.38
CA ARG A 51 -9.54 11.81 -5.64
C ARG A 51 -10.37 10.53 -5.57
N SER A 52 -10.82 10.10 -4.38
CA SER A 52 -11.44 8.77 -4.19
C SER A 52 -10.61 7.63 -4.80
N ALA A 53 -9.30 7.72 -4.56
CA ALA A 53 -8.24 7.00 -5.27
C ALA A 53 -7.93 5.61 -4.67
N ALA A 54 -7.48 4.70 -5.54
CA ALA A 54 -6.76 3.49 -5.14
C ALA A 54 -5.34 3.89 -4.73
N VAL A 55 -5.17 4.43 -3.53
CA VAL A 55 -3.84 4.91 -3.14
C VAL A 55 -2.92 3.71 -2.95
N ILE A 56 -1.70 3.82 -3.46
CA ILE A 56 -0.56 3.00 -3.11
C ILE A 56 0.47 3.97 -2.60
N VAL A 57 0.36 4.31 -1.32
CA VAL A 57 1.31 5.22 -0.67
C VAL A 57 2.62 4.45 -0.48
N SER A 58 3.55 4.63 -1.41
CA SER A 58 4.89 4.05 -1.36
C SER A 58 5.78 4.80 -0.38
N ILE A 59 5.94 4.28 0.83
CA ILE A 59 6.72 4.98 1.88
C ILE A 59 8.15 4.47 1.89
N VAL A 60 9.08 5.37 1.61
CA VAL A 60 10.50 5.08 1.47
C VAL A 60 11.15 5.09 2.85
N ASP A 61 11.76 3.97 3.20
CA ASP A 61 12.62 3.74 4.38
C ASP A 61 12.24 4.49 5.69
N PRO A 62 11.28 3.97 6.49
CA PRO A 62 10.88 4.59 7.76
C PRO A 62 12.03 4.72 8.77
N ALA A 63 13.08 3.88 8.67
CA ALA A 63 14.18 3.83 9.63
C ALA A 63 15.26 4.89 9.38
N VAL A 64 15.39 5.39 8.15
CA VAL A 64 16.39 6.42 7.78
C VAL A 64 15.76 7.81 7.68
N GLU A 65 14.46 7.88 7.40
CA GLU A 65 13.77 9.15 7.11
C GLU A 65 12.99 9.72 8.31
N GLY A 66 13.02 9.04 9.47
CA GLY A 66 12.47 9.57 10.72
C GLY A 66 10.95 9.64 10.75
N PHE A 67 10.27 8.74 10.03
CA PHE A 67 8.82 8.67 10.08
C PHE A 67 8.34 8.15 11.42
N ASP A 68 7.45 8.90 12.05
CA ASP A 68 6.81 8.51 13.31
C ASP A 68 5.72 7.48 13.01
N PRO A 69 5.64 6.35 13.73
CA PRO A 69 4.49 5.45 13.67
C PRO A 69 3.12 6.15 13.78
N ASP A 70 3.05 7.26 14.52
CA ASP A 70 1.84 8.08 14.65
C ASP A 70 1.44 8.73 13.32
N ASP A 71 2.38 9.11 12.46
CA ASP A 71 2.07 9.65 11.12
C ASP A 71 1.33 8.62 10.25
N PHE A 72 1.66 7.33 10.41
CA PHE A 72 1.01 6.23 9.71
C PHE A 72 -0.37 5.93 10.28
N ALA A 73 -0.53 6.02 11.61
CA ALA A 73 -1.83 5.88 12.25
C ALA A 73 -2.79 7.00 11.79
N ASP A 74 -2.30 8.24 11.74
CA ASP A 74 -3.04 9.41 11.24
C ASP A 74 -3.39 9.28 9.76
N LEU A 75 -2.42 8.90 8.92
CA LEU A 75 -2.65 8.57 7.51
C LEU A 75 -3.76 7.52 7.39
N ARG A 76 -3.68 6.44 8.17
CA ARG A 76 -4.67 5.37 8.12
C ARG A 76 -6.05 5.82 8.59
N GLY A 77 -6.13 6.61 9.64
CA GLY A 77 -7.39 7.19 10.15
C GLY A 77 -8.08 8.06 9.09
N ARG A 78 -7.31 8.90 8.39
CA ARG A 78 -7.83 9.76 7.31
C ARG A 78 -8.29 8.95 6.08
N LEU A 79 -7.59 7.86 5.77
CA LEU A 79 -7.85 7.00 4.62
C LEU A 79 -8.91 5.92 4.87
N ALA A 80 -9.27 5.64 6.13
CA ALA A 80 -10.21 4.58 6.50
C ALA A 80 -11.59 4.76 5.86
N THR A 81 -12.02 6.01 5.67
CA THR A 81 -13.35 6.36 5.14
C THR A 81 -13.52 6.09 3.64
N ILE A 82 -12.40 6.03 2.90
CA ILE A 82 -12.39 5.89 1.44
C ILE A 82 -11.89 4.52 0.97
N GLY A 83 -11.57 3.61 1.90
CA GLY A 83 -11.25 2.22 1.55
C GLY A 83 -9.89 2.01 0.89
N THR A 84 -8.98 2.94 1.11
CA THR A 84 -7.68 2.99 0.45
C THR A 84 -6.72 1.88 0.90
N ARG A 85 -5.77 1.55 0.02
CA ARG A 85 -4.65 0.65 0.29
C ARG A 85 -3.37 1.44 0.64
N VAL A 86 -2.47 0.87 1.42
CA VAL A 86 -1.20 1.50 1.76
C VAL A 86 -0.07 0.50 1.54
N VAL A 87 0.98 0.85 0.82
CA VAL A 87 2.08 -0.07 0.50
C VAL A 87 3.41 0.55 0.87
N ALA A 88 4.02 0.14 1.98
CA ALA A 88 5.35 0.65 2.29
C ALA A 88 6.40 0.11 1.30
N VAL A 89 7.31 0.96 0.83
CA VAL A 89 8.39 0.58 -0.08
C VAL A 89 9.72 0.95 0.57
N THR A 90 10.28 0.05 1.35
CA THR A 90 11.44 0.33 2.22
C THR A 90 12.76 -0.11 1.58
N ARG A 91 13.88 0.48 2.00
CA ARG A 91 15.23 -0.08 1.75
C ARG A 91 15.76 -0.88 2.94
N SER A 92 15.08 -0.80 4.09
CA SER A 92 15.46 -1.55 5.28
C SER A 92 15.14 -3.04 5.07
N ILE A 93 16.18 -3.85 5.23
CA ILE A 93 16.10 -5.31 5.28
C ILE A 93 15.82 -5.84 6.70
N SER A 94 15.80 -4.97 7.73
CA SER A 94 15.55 -5.38 9.11
C SER A 94 14.07 -5.24 9.47
N LEU A 95 13.48 -6.33 9.96
CA LEU A 95 12.09 -6.36 10.43
C LEU A 95 11.87 -5.43 11.64
N GLY A 96 12.89 -5.21 12.46
CA GLY A 96 12.82 -4.31 13.63
C GLY A 96 12.54 -2.85 13.25
N GLY A 97 13.00 -2.38 12.09
CA GLY A 97 12.65 -1.04 11.59
C GLY A 97 11.26 -0.93 10.96
N LEU A 98 10.57 -2.06 10.79
CA LEU A 98 9.22 -2.16 10.20
C LEU A 98 8.16 -2.55 11.21
N GLU A 99 8.55 -2.92 12.44
CA GLU A 99 7.65 -3.31 13.51
C GLU A 99 6.48 -2.33 13.69
N PRO A 100 6.69 -0.99 13.72
CA PRO A 100 5.57 -0.08 13.89
C PRO A 100 4.59 -0.04 12.70
N LEU A 101 5.04 -0.42 11.50
CA LEU A 101 4.18 -0.55 10.32
C LEU A 101 3.36 -1.84 10.36
N LEU A 102 3.91 -2.88 10.98
CA LEU A 102 3.30 -4.20 11.06
C LEU A 102 2.33 -4.31 12.24
N SER A 103 2.64 -3.68 13.38
CA SER A 103 1.86 -3.79 14.62
C SER A 103 0.47 -3.15 14.54
N HIS A 104 0.27 -2.14 13.68
CA HIS A 104 -0.98 -1.37 13.63
C HIS A 104 -1.84 -1.59 12.39
N SER A 105 -1.55 -2.61 11.55
CA SER A 105 -2.26 -2.81 10.26
C SER A 105 -2.32 -1.52 9.41
N THR A 106 -1.32 -0.67 9.55
CA THR A 106 -1.23 0.66 8.91
C THR A 106 -0.89 0.53 7.43
N VAL A 107 -0.15 -0.53 7.08
CA VAL A 107 0.17 -0.91 5.70
C VAL A 107 -0.53 -2.22 5.32
N ASP A 108 -0.88 -2.33 4.05
CA ASP A 108 -1.50 -3.52 3.46
C ASP A 108 -0.50 -4.43 2.73
N ALA A 109 0.66 -3.89 2.38
CA ALA A 109 1.80 -4.62 1.85
C ALA A 109 3.09 -3.87 2.12
N ILE A 110 4.19 -4.60 2.07
CA ILE A 110 5.55 -4.06 2.14
C ILE A 110 6.32 -4.58 0.92
N LEU A 111 7.06 -3.68 0.28
CA LEU A 111 8.04 -3.99 -0.74
C LEU A 111 9.41 -3.53 -0.27
N THR A 112 10.43 -4.35 -0.46
CA THR A 112 11.81 -4.03 -0.09
C THR A 112 12.66 -3.78 -1.33
N ASP A 113 13.45 -2.71 -1.35
CA ASP A 113 14.51 -2.51 -2.33
C ASP A 113 15.73 -3.40 -2.03
N PRO A 114 16.35 -4.03 -3.03
CA PRO A 114 15.95 -4.05 -4.45
C PRO A 114 14.74 -4.95 -4.69
N TRP A 115 13.78 -4.46 -5.48
CA TRP A 115 12.68 -5.27 -6.00
C TRP A 115 12.91 -5.66 -7.47
N SER A 116 12.39 -6.81 -7.87
CA SER A 116 12.26 -7.16 -9.29
C SER A 116 11.01 -6.47 -9.88
N PRO A 117 10.98 -6.18 -11.20
CA PRO A 117 9.78 -5.66 -11.86
C PRO A 117 8.55 -6.56 -11.65
N ASP A 118 8.69 -7.87 -11.89
CA ASP A 118 7.59 -8.84 -11.68
C ASP A 118 7.12 -8.90 -10.22
N GLY A 119 8.03 -8.76 -9.25
CA GLY A 119 7.67 -8.69 -7.83
C GLY A 119 6.87 -7.44 -7.50
N PHE A 120 7.27 -6.29 -8.05
CA PHE A 120 6.54 -5.03 -7.91
C PHE A 120 5.14 -5.14 -8.53
N ASP A 121 5.04 -5.67 -9.75
CA ASP A 121 3.79 -5.83 -10.49
C ASP A 121 2.79 -6.69 -9.73
N LYS A 122 3.24 -7.80 -9.14
CA LYS A 122 2.39 -8.67 -8.33
C LYS A 122 1.83 -7.97 -7.11
N VAL A 123 2.64 -7.17 -6.41
CA VAL A 123 2.17 -6.40 -5.25
C VAL A 123 1.18 -5.32 -5.70
N LEU A 124 1.53 -4.56 -6.73
CA LEU A 124 0.68 -3.52 -7.32
C LEU A 124 -0.68 -4.10 -7.74
N CYS A 125 -0.69 -5.15 -8.55
CA CYS A 125 -1.92 -5.79 -9.02
C CYS A 125 -2.76 -6.33 -7.87
N ALA A 126 -2.14 -6.99 -6.89
CA ALA A 126 -2.86 -7.49 -5.72
C ALA A 126 -3.56 -6.38 -4.95
N GLN A 127 -2.92 -5.21 -4.77
CA GLN A 127 -3.53 -4.10 -4.04
C GLN A 127 -4.61 -3.38 -4.84
N LEU A 128 -4.38 -3.12 -6.13
CA LEU A 128 -5.38 -2.49 -6.99
C LEU A 128 -6.64 -3.37 -7.14
N ALA A 129 -6.48 -4.67 -7.39
CA ALA A 129 -7.63 -5.59 -7.46
C ALA A 129 -8.40 -5.62 -6.13
N THR A 130 -7.70 -5.64 -4.99
CA THR A 130 -8.31 -5.61 -3.66
C THR A 130 -9.07 -4.31 -3.41
N PHE A 131 -8.53 -3.16 -3.86
CA PHE A 131 -9.23 -1.88 -3.80
C PHE A 131 -10.50 -1.89 -4.65
N VAL A 132 -10.40 -2.32 -5.91
CA VAL A 132 -11.53 -2.35 -6.85
C VAL A 132 -12.65 -3.23 -6.31
N VAL A 133 -12.35 -4.44 -5.87
CA VAL A 133 -13.35 -5.36 -5.32
C VAL A 133 -13.97 -4.83 -4.02
N GLY A 134 -13.18 -4.18 -3.17
CA GLY A 134 -13.64 -3.69 -1.87
C GLY A 134 -14.47 -2.40 -1.94
N HIS A 135 -14.12 -1.49 -2.85
CA HIS A 135 -14.57 -0.10 -2.77
C HIS A 135 -15.00 0.52 -4.11
N ARG A 136 -14.63 -0.08 -5.24
CA ARG A 136 -14.95 0.43 -6.59
C ARG A 136 -15.39 -0.69 -7.54
N ARG A 137 -16.35 -1.51 -7.11
CA ARG A 137 -16.87 -2.64 -7.91
C ARG A 137 -17.46 -2.20 -9.24
N ASP A 138 -17.90 -0.95 -9.32
CA ASP A 138 -18.32 -0.27 -10.56
C ASP A 138 -17.24 -0.27 -11.65
N LEU A 139 -15.96 -0.32 -11.27
CA LEU A 139 -14.83 -0.31 -12.20
C LEU A 139 -14.44 -1.69 -12.72
N VAL A 140 -14.93 -2.80 -12.15
CA VAL A 140 -14.56 -4.16 -12.58
C VAL A 140 -14.71 -4.38 -14.10
N PRO A 141 -15.80 -3.93 -14.77
CA PRO A 141 -15.93 -4.09 -16.21
C PRO A 141 -14.94 -3.26 -17.03
N VAL A 142 -14.42 -2.16 -16.46
CA VAL A 142 -13.48 -1.23 -17.11
C VAL A 142 -12.04 -1.71 -16.98
N VAL A 143 -11.71 -2.32 -15.83
CA VAL A 143 -10.34 -2.76 -15.52
C VAL A 143 -10.11 -4.27 -15.75
N GLY A 144 -11.13 -4.98 -16.24
CA GLY A 144 -11.11 -6.43 -16.43
C GLY A 144 -10.07 -6.93 -17.44
N ASP A 145 -9.64 -6.10 -18.39
CA ASP A 145 -8.56 -6.47 -19.32
C ASP A 145 -7.18 -6.47 -18.63
N TYR A 146 -7.05 -5.76 -17.50
CA TYR A 146 -5.81 -5.64 -16.75
C TYR A 146 -5.71 -6.68 -15.61
N PHE A 147 -6.84 -7.07 -15.02
CA PHE A 147 -6.89 -8.06 -13.94
C PHE A 147 -7.52 -9.36 -14.42
N THR A 148 -6.90 -10.49 -14.10
CA THR A 148 -7.51 -11.78 -14.38
C THR A 148 -8.67 -12.08 -13.40
N ASP A 149 -9.57 -12.98 -13.77
CA ASP A 149 -10.61 -13.48 -12.85
C ASP A 149 -10.00 -14.05 -11.55
N ASP A 150 -8.80 -14.63 -11.63
CA ASP A 150 -8.07 -15.14 -10.47
C ASP A 150 -7.58 -14.00 -9.56
N ASP A 151 -7.19 -12.85 -10.11
CA ASP A 151 -6.81 -11.67 -9.32
C ASP A 151 -8.00 -11.13 -8.52
N PHE A 152 -9.17 -11.04 -9.14
CA PHE A 152 -10.40 -10.63 -8.46
C PHE A 152 -10.82 -11.65 -7.40
N ARG A 153 -10.81 -12.95 -7.70
CA ARG A 153 -11.11 -13.98 -6.70
C ARG A 153 -10.16 -13.94 -5.51
N ARG A 154 -8.85 -13.76 -5.76
CA ARG A 154 -7.86 -13.60 -4.69
C ARG A 154 -8.11 -12.33 -3.88
N ALA A 155 -8.54 -11.24 -4.51
CA ALA A 155 -8.93 -10.01 -3.84
C ALA A 155 -10.13 -10.21 -2.90
N GLU A 156 -11.17 -10.91 -3.36
CA GLU A 156 -12.32 -11.28 -2.52
C GLU A 156 -11.87 -12.09 -1.30
N LEU A 157 -11.06 -13.14 -1.50
CA LEU A 157 -10.52 -13.95 -0.41
C LEU A 157 -9.68 -13.15 0.58
N ARG A 158 -8.90 -12.15 0.13
CA ARG A 158 -8.15 -11.26 1.04
C ARG A 158 -9.09 -10.43 1.91
N LEU A 159 -10.18 -9.90 1.34
CA LEU A 159 -11.16 -9.10 2.08
C LEU A 159 -11.93 -9.96 3.08
N GLU A 160 -12.38 -11.15 2.68
CA GLU A 160 -13.06 -12.10 3.56
C GLU A 160 -12.16 -12.51 4.74
N ARG A 161 -10.90 -12.85 4.47
CA ARG A 161 -9.93 -13.20 5.52
C ARG A 161 -9.68 -12.04 6.46
N ARG A 162 -9.64 -10.80 5.97
CA ARG A 162 -9.46 -9.61 6.81
C ARG A 162 -10.67 -9.38 7.72
N GLN A 163 -11.88 -9.60 7.23
CA GLN A 163 -13.12 -9.47 8.02
C GLN A 163 -13.27 -10.60 9.05
N ALA A 164 -12.83 -11.81 8.69
CA ALA A 164 -12.87 -12.98 9.57
C ALA A 164 -11.67 -13.09 10.52
N ALA A 165 -10.63 -12.28 10.33
CA ALA A 165 -9.45 -12.29 11.18
C ALA A 165 -9.87 -11.89 12.62
N PRO A 166 -9.54 -12.71 13.64
CA PRO A 166 -9.74 -12.29 15.01
C PRO A 166 -8.95 -11.01 15.25
N VAL A 167 -9.55 -10.05 15.96
CA VAL A 167 -8.83 -8.87 16.44
C VAL A 167 -7.70 -9.40 17.32
N HIS A 168 -6.47 -9.41 16.79
CA HIS A 168 -5.33 -9.84 17.57
C HIS A 168 -5.17 -8.88 18.74
N ASP A 169 -5.13 -9.45 19.94
CA ASP A 169 -4.79 -8.73 21.16
C ASP A 169 -3.39 -8.11 20.96
N VAL A 170 -3.33 -6.78 20.91
CA VAL A 170 -2.14 -6.00 20.50
C VAL A 170 -0.98 -6.22 21.49
N ASP A 171 -1.29 -6.69 22.69
CA ASP A 171 -0.34 -7.03 23.74
C ASP A 171 0.35 -8.39 23.56
N ARG A 172 -0.01 -9.17 22.53
CA ARG A 172 0.63 -10.46 22.27
C ARG A 172 1.90 -10.25 21.43
N PRO A 173 3.10 -10.55 21.94
CA PRO A 173 4.34 -10.38 21.19
C PRO A 173 4.28 -11.19 19.89
N HIS A 174 4.68 -10.54 18.80
CA HIS A 174 4.70 -11.16 17.48
C HIS A 174 5.70 -12.33 17.48
N PRO A 175 5.34 -13.53 16.99
CA PRO A 175 6.21 -14.72 17.10
C PRO A 175 7.53 -14.62 16.32
N LEU A 176 7.68 -13.63 15.44
CA LEU A 176 8.95 -13.30 14.77
C LEU A 176 9.77 -12.21 15.49
N LEU A 177 9.20 -11.56 16.50
CA LEU A 177 9.83 -10.52 17.33
C LEU A 177 10.08 -11.01 18.77
N ASP A 178 9.61 -12.21 19.09
CA ASP A 178 9.87 -12.86 20.37
C ASP A 178 11.35 -13.30 20.40
N THR A 179 12.19 -12.42 20.93
CA THR A 179 13.62 -12.66 21.14
C THR A 179 13.89 -13.43 22.43
N SER A 180 12.86 -13.98 23.08
CA SER A 180 13.02 -14.77 24.30
C SER A 180 13.47 -16.20 24.00
N THR A 181 14.67 -16.36 23.44
CA THR A 181 15.53 -17.53 23.66
C THR A 181 16.98 -17.11 23.52
N GLU A 182 17.67 -16.96 24.65
CA GLU A 182 18.95 -17.61 24.97
C GLU A 182 19.37 -17.19 26.40
N ASP A 183 18.98 -18.02 27.37
CA ASP A 183 19.73 -18.22 28.63
C ASP A 183 20.79 -19.32 28.37
#